data_AF-A0AAU3Q8I6-F1
#
_entry.id   AF-A0AAU3Q8I6-F1
#
_cell.length_a   1.000
_cell.length_b   1.000
_cell.length_c   1.000
_cell.angle_alpha   90.00
_cell.angle_beta   90.00
_cell.angle_gamma   90.00
#
_symmetry.space_group_name_H-M   'P 1'
#
loop_
_entity.id
_entity.type
_entity.pdbx_description
1 polymer ?
#
loop_
_entity_poly.entity_id
_entity_poly.type
_entity_poly.pdbx_seq_one_letter_code
_entity_poly.pdbx_strand_id
1 'polypeptide(L)'
;MVYLQHASDPITWWTPELLFREPDWLREPRGDDVLPATRWYPVVTFFQVSADMAVSVDVPGGHGHTFHAAIADSWAAIVAPAGWSEADTLRLRAVLTGSA
;
A
#
# COMPACT_ATOMS: atom_id res chain seq x y z
N MET A 1 16.99 0.71 5.21
CA MET A 1 16.01 0.11 4.27
C MET A 1 14.64 0.61 4.68
N VAL A 2 13.81 1.04 3.72
CA VAL A 2 12.43 1.50 3.98
C VAL A 2 11.49 0.56 3.24
N TYR A 3 10.40 0.16 3.90
CA TYR A 3 9.30 -0.59 3.31
C TYR A 3 8.04 0.29 3.36
N LEU A 4 7.39 0.47 2.21
CA LEU A 4 6.07 1.10 2.15
C LEU A 4 5.06 -0.01 1.86
N GLN A 5 4.11 -0.18 2.76
CA GLN A 5 3.05 -1.16 2.62
C GLN A 5 1.83 -0.67 3.38
N HIS A 6 0.66 -0.70 2.74
CA HIS A 6 -0.62 -0.56 3.43
C HIS A 6 -1.19 -1.97 3.65
N ALA A 7 -1.82 -2.21 4.79
CA ALA A 7 -2.43 -3.52 5.03
C ALA A 7 -3.63 -3.77 4.10
N SER A 8 -4.28 -2.70 3.63
CA SER A 8 -5.33 -2.71 2.60
C SER A 8 -4.85 -2.76 1.15
N ASP A 9 -3.58 -3.08 0.87
CA ASP A 9 -3.02 -3.22 -0.49
C ASP A 9 -2.82 -4.69 -0.91
N PRO A 10 -3.89 -5.48 -1.10
CA PRO A 10 -3.77 -6.91 -1.36
C PRO A 10 -3.15 -7.19 -2.73
N ILE A 11 -3.15 -6.22 -3.66
CA ILE A 11 -2.62 -6.46 -4.99
C ILE A 11 -1.11 -6.72 -5.02
N THR A 12 -0.37 -6.20 -4.04
CA THR A 12 1.05 -6.52 -3.86
C THR A 12 1.32 -8.03 -3.65
N TRP A 13 0.29 -8.79 -3.25
CA TRP A 13 0.34 -10.23 -3.02
C TRP A 13 -0.29 -11.04 -4.16
N TRP A 14 -0.64 -10.42 -5.28
CA TRP A 14 -1.26 -11.13 -6.40
C TRP A 14 -0.30 -12.15 -7.03
N THR A 15 -0.78 -13.38 -7.13
CA THR A 15 -0.11 -14.48 -7.83
C THR A 15 -1.15 -15.53 -8.23
N PRO A 16 -0.97 -16.26 -9.34
CA PRO A 16 -1.81 -17.41 -9.68
C PRO A 16 -1.89 -18.46 -8.55
N GLU A 17 -0.90 -18.50 -7.64
CA GLU A 17 -0.93 -19.39 -6.48
C GLU A 17 -2.11 -19.15 -5.53
N LEU A 18 -2.74 -17.96 -5.54
CA LEU A 18 -3.93 -17.64 -4.73
C LEU A 18 -5.12 -18.59 -5.03
N LEU A 19 -5.12 -19.24 -6.20
CA LEU A 19 -6.10 -20.28 -6.54
C LEU A 19 -5.98 -21.53 -5.66
N PHE A 20 -4.78 -21.79 -5.12
CA PHE A 20 -4.44 -23.08 -4.48
C PHE A 20 -3.79 -22.91 -3.10
N ARG A 21 -3.29 -21.72 -2.75
CA ARG A 21 -2.58 -21.44 -1.50
C ARG A 21 -3.06 -20.15 -0.85
N GLU A 22 -3.24 -20.22 0.47
CA GLU A 22 -3.46 -19.06 1.32
C GLU A 22 -2.20 -18.19 1.36
N PRO A 23 -2.29 -16.89 1.03
CA PRO A 23 -1.14 -16.00 1.06
C PRO A 23 -0.77 -15.61 2.49
N ASP A 24 0.51 -15.32 2.74
CA ASP A 24 1.03 -15.08 4.09
C ASP A 24 0.34 -13.91 4.80
N TRP A 25 0.00 -12.82 4.09
CA TRP A 25 -0.72 -11.69 4.68
C TRP A 25 -2.09 -12.06 5.27
N LEU A 26 -2.74 -13.13 4.79
CA LEU A 26 -3.99 -13.66 5.35
C LEU A 26 -3.77 -14.64 6.51
N ARG A 27 -2.53 -15.05 6.80
CA ARG A 27 -2.16 -15.86 7.97
C ARG A 27 -1.80 -14.99 9.18
N GLU A 28 -1.34 -13.77 8.92
CA GLU A 28 -0.97 -12.78 9.93
C GLU A 28 -2.21 -12.12 10.58
N PRO A 29 -2.06 -11.44 11.73
CA PRO A 29 -3.08 -10.53 12.24
C PRO A 29 -3.49 -9.49 11.19
N ARG A 30 -4.77 -9.13 11.15
CA ARG A 30 -5.25 -8.09 10.22
C ARG A 30 -4.68 -6.74 10.64
N GLY A 31 -4.18 -5.96 9.67
CA GLY A 31 -3.82 -4.57 9.91
C GLY A 31 -5.04 -3.69 10.16
N ASP A 32 -4.80 -2.48 10.67
CA ASP A 32 -5.84 -1.58 11.20
C ASP A 32 -6.94 -1.22 10.18
N ASP A 33 -6.65 -1.27 8.88
CA ASP A 33 -7.58 -0.95 7.80
C ASP A 33 -8.10 -2.19 7.04
N VAL A 34 -7.95 -3.39 7.62
CA VAL A 34 -8.47 -4.65 7.07
C VAL A 34 -9.51 -5.25 8.01
N LEU A 35 -10.69 -5.62 7.48
CA LEU A 35 -11.75 -6.21 8.28
C LEU A 35 -11.29 -7.51 8.99
N PRO A 36 -11.60 -7.70 10.29
CA PRO A 36 -11.29 -8.94 11.02
C PRO A 36 -11.91 -10.20 10.42
N ALA A 37 -12.94 -10.05 9.60
CA ALA A 37 -13.65 -11.12 8.90
C ALA A 37 -13.03 -11.51 7.56
N THR A 38 -12.01 -10.80 7.07
CA THR A 38 -11.34 -11.15 5.81
C THR A 38 -10.69 -12.53 5.93
N ARG A 39 -11.04 -13.45 5.02
CA ARG A 39 -10.56 -14.84 4.98
C ARG A 39 -10.13 -15.18 3.57
N TRP A 40 -9.24 -16.15 3.45
CA TRP A 40 -8.91 -16.76 2.17
C TRP A 40 -10.00 -17.75 1.77
N TYR A 41 -10.59 -17.53 0.60
CA TYR A 41 -11.46 -18.46 -0.08
C TYR A 41 -10.85 -18.74 -1.46
N PRO A 42 -10.42 -19.98 -1.76
CA PRO A 42 -9.84 -20.31 -3.06
C PRO A 42 -10.75 -19.84 -4.20
N VAL A 43 -10.15 -19.42 -5.33
CA VAL A 43 -10.85 -18.83 -6.50
C VAL A 43 -11.50 -17.48 -6.21
N VAL A 44 -12.30 -17.34 -5.14
CA VAL A 44 -12.94 -16.07 -4.76
C VAL A 44 -11.89 -15.01 -4.44
N THR A 45 -10.93 -15.31 -3.56
CA THR A 45 -9.84 -14.38 -3.23
C THR A 45 -8.97 -14.08 -4.44
N PHE A 46 -8.71 -15.05 -5.32
CA PHE A 46 -7.98 -14.79 -6.57
C PHE A 46 -8.70 -13.73 -7.43
N PHE A 47 -10.01 -13.85 -7.63
CA PHE A 47 -10.76 -12.86 -8.40
C PHE A 47 -10.93 -11.53 -7.65
N GLN A 48 -11.07 -11.54 -6.32
CA GLN A 48 -11.12 -10.32 -5.52
C GLN A 48 -9.82 -9.52 -5.66
N VAL A 49 -8.66 -10.15 -5.47
CA VAL A 49 -7.36 -9.50 -5.61
C VAL A 49 -7.07 -9.16 -7.08
N SER A 50 -7.58 -9.91 -8.05
CA SER A 50 -7.51 -9.51 -9.47
C SER A 50 -8.37 -8.28 -9.78
N ALA A 51 -9.56 -8.16 -9.19
CA ALA A 51 -10.41 -6.99 -9.35
C ALA A 51 -9.75 -5.75 -8.71
N ASP A 52 -9.06 -5.95 -7.59
CA ASP A 52 -8.28 -4.89 -6.93
C ASP A 52 -7.24 -4.27 -7.88
N MET A 53 -6.63 -5.04 -8.80
CA MET A 53 -5.74 -4.48 -9.85
C MET A 53 -6.35 -3.27 -10.56
N ALA A 54 -7.65 -3.33 -10.86
CA ALA A 54 -8.33 -2.33 -11.65
C ALA A 54 -8.67 -1.06 -10.85
N VAL A 55 -8.76 -1.15 -9.51
CA VAL A 55 -9.29 -0.07 -8.64
C VAL A 55 -8.38 0.28 -7.46
N SER A 56 -7.24 -0.37 -7.31
CA SER A 56 -6.34 -0.25 -6.14
C SER A 56 -5.84 1.16 -5.84
N VAL A 57 -5.87 2.06 -6.83
CA VAL A 57 -5.45 3.47 -6.70
C VAL A 57 -6.62 4.45 -6.51
N ASP A 58 -7.87 4.00 -6.67
CA ASP A 58 -9.07 4.83 -6.53
C ASP A 58 -9.62 4.78 -5.10
N VAL A 59 -8.72 5.06 -4.14
CA VAL A 59 -8.99 5.04 -2.69
C VAL A 59 -8.30 6.23 -2.01
N PRO A 60 -8.77 6.67 -0.82
CA PRO A 60 -8.10 7.75 -0.08
C PRO A 60 -6.62 7.45 0.17
N GLY A 61 -5.80 8.49 0.22
CA GLY A 61 -4.36 8.35 0.45
C GLY A 61 -4.05 7.65 1.78
N GLY A 62 -3.04 6.78 1.76
CA GLY A 62 -2.69 5.93 2.91
C GLY A 62 -3.38 4.56 2.93
N HIS A 63 -4.16 4.25 1.89
CA HIS A 63 -4.82 2.96 1.71
C HIS A 63 -4.56 2.42 0.29
N GLY A 64 -4.82 1.12 0.11
CA GLY A 64 -4.62 0.44 -1.18
C GLY A 64 -3.25 0.74 -1.77
N HIS A 65 -3.18 0.94 -3.08
CA HIS A 65 -1.94 1.22 -3.78
C HIS A 65 -1.59 2.73 -3.86
N THR A 66 -2.15 3.55 -2.96
CA THR A 66 -2.03 5.02 -2.99
C THR A 66 -0.96 5.55 -2.02
N PHE A 67 0.32 5.49 -2.42
CA PHE A 67 1.49 5.81 -1.57
C PHE A 67 2.02 7.27 -1.64
N HIS A 68 1.41 8.16 -2.43
CA HIS A 68 1.98 9.46 -2.83
C HIS A 68 2.69 10.24 -1.71
N ALA A 69 2.02 10.52 -0.60
CA ALA A 69 2.62 11.28 0.50
C ALA A 69 3.79 10.54 1.16
N ALA A 70 3.67 9.23 1.36
CA ALA A 70 4.70 8.39 2.00
C ALA A 70 5.98 8.29 1.15
N ILE A 71 5.88 8.49 -0.17
CA ILE A 71 7.05 8.53 -1.07
C ILE A 71 7.98 9.70 -0.68
N ALA A 72 7.44 10.87 -0.31
CA ALA A 72 8.26 12.00 0.12
C ALA A 72 9.06 11.68 1.39
N ASP A 73 8.40 11.08 2.38
CA ASP A 73 9.03 10.68 3.64
C ASP A 73 10.13 9.64 3.39
N SER A 74 9.86 8.70 2.47
CA SER A 74 10.78 7.62 2.13
C SER A 74 12.05 8.14 1.44
N TRP A 75 11.93 9.08 0.50
CA TRP A 75 13.11 9.70 -0.11
C TRP A 75 13.92 10.52 0.88
N ALA A 76 13.27 11.28 1.77
CA ALA A 76 13.95 11.99 2.84
C ALA A 76 14.71 11.03 3.78
N ALA A 77 14.15 9.85 4.07
CA ALA A 77 14.79 8.86 4.92
C ALA A 77 15.98 8.13 4.24
N ILE A 78 15.98 8.00 2.92
CA ILE A 78 17.00 7.22 2.18
C ILE A 78 18.12 8.12 1.64
N VAL A 79 17.78 9.29 1.08
CA VAL A 79 18.69 10.10 0.26
C VAL A 79 18.38 11.60 0.37
N ALA A 80 18.11 12.10 1.58
CA ALA A 80 17.96 13.53 1.80
C ALA A 80 19.19 14.33 1.30
N PRO A 81 19.00 15.35 0.44
CA PRO A 81 20.07 16.26 0.06
C PRO A 81 20.66 17.01 1.27
N ALA A 82 21.90 17.52 1.14
CA ALA A 82 22.49 18.37 2.16
C ALA A 82 21.61 19.62 2.40
N GLY A 83 21.25 19.87 3.65
CA GLY A 83 20.38 20.99 4.04
C GLY A 83 18.88 20.74 3.83
N TRP A 84 18.45 19.54 3.43
CA TRP A 84 17.03 19.19 3.32
C TRP A 84 16.34 19.25 4.68
N SER A 85 15.27 20.03 4.77
CA SER A 85 14.50 20.24 6.00
C SER A 85 13.17 19.49 6.00
N GLU A 86 12.55 19.38 7.17
CA GLU A 86 11.19 18.84 7.29
C GLU A 86 10.18 19.63 6.44
N ALA A 87 10.36 20.95 6.34
CA ALA A 87 9.52 21.80 5.50
C ALA A 87 9.64 21.46 4.00
N ASP A 88 10.79 20.97 3.54
CA ASP A 88 10.97 20.51 2.17
C ASP A 88 10.25 19.18 1.93
N THR A 89 10.28 18.26 2.89
CA THR A 89 9.48 17.03 2.85
C THR A 89 7.98 17.35 2.81
N LEU A 90 7.50 18.25 3.65
CA LEU A 90 6.09 18.67 3.65
C LEU A 90 5.67 19.32 2.32
N ARG A 91 6.56 20.14 1.74
CA ARG A 91 6.34 20.73 0.41
C ARG A 91 6.28 19.65 -0.68
N LEU A 92 7.18 18.67 -0.64
CA LEU A 92 7.18 17.55 -1.58
C LEU A 92 5.92 16.70 -1.44
N ARG A 93 5.43 16.44 -0.22
CA ARG A 93 4.16 15.75 0.01
C ARG A 93 3.02 16.46 -0.71
N ALA A 94 2.89 17.78 -0.53
CA ALA A 94 1.82 18.56 -1.16
C ALA A 94 1.87 18.49 -2.69
N VAL A 95 3.07 18.53 -3.29
CA VAL A 95 3.24 18.36 -4.74
C VAL A 95 2.81 16.97 -5.19
N LEU A 96 3.24 15.91 -4.48
CA LEU A 96 2.92 14.52 -4.84
C LEU A 96 1.44 14.16 -4.65
N THR A 97 0.75 14.81 -3.70
CA THR A 97 -0.69 14.60 -3.45
C THR A 97 -1.59 15.55 -4.23
N GLY A 98 -1.03 16.47 -5.03
CA GLY A 98 -1.81 17.47 -5.77
C GLY A 98 -2.53 18.48 -4.87
N SER A 99 -2.02 18.70 -3.66
CA SER A 99 -2.58 19.63 -2.66
C SER A 99 -1.68 20.87 -2.44
N ALA A 100 -0.83 21.17 -3.42
CA ALA A 100 0.06 22.33 -3.44
C ALA A 100 -0.62 23.58 -4.02
#